data_AF-A0A1V4Z5P5-F1
#
_entry.id   AF-A0A1V4Z5P5-F1
#
_cell.length_a   1.000
_cell.length_b   1.000
_cell.length_c   1.000
_cell.angle_alpha   90.00
_cell.angle_beta   90.00
_cell.angle_gamma   90.00
#
_symmetry.space_group_name_H-M   'P 1'
#
loop_
_entity.id
_entity.type
_entity.pdbx_description
1 polymer ?
#
loop_
_entity_poly.entity_id
_entity_poly.type
_entity_poly.pdbx_seq_one_letter_code
_entity_poly.pdbx_strand_id
1 'polypeptide(L)'
;MKARLRDFIETWDDWIFSVVDYHNEDGVHCLLRYIASPEGERVRNGVRYKKMGFDEAYEFIRQRRPDYIKGVMVVPNDDVYRHYEPDKGLRGILDSDHPDARVKKMVKALDGVPPADMGITGSKLVGLGGETSDVDFIVYGNSWFRARDLLQKAIAEGRIDGVCGIDEPGWKKIYAKRKPELSFDEFYVHERRKGNRCLLDGVLTDLLFVRSWDQIGPKVPVGRDLGMRTITAKVTGAEFAFDSPAIYEVEHPEIRRVLSFTHTYAGQAQAGETIEARGRLEETPEGKNLVIGTSREPKGEWIKSLTLLGQ
;
A
#
# COMPACT_ATOMS: atom_id res chain seq x y z
N MET A 1 -8.08 19.58 6.74
CA MET A 1 -8.70 18.36 6.16
C MET A 1 -8.27 17.15 6.99
N LYS A 2 -9.06 16.06 7.03
CA LYS A 2 -8.66 14.81 7.72
C LYS A 2 -8.46 13.70 6.69
N ALA A 3 -7.24 13.60 6.15
CA ALA A 3 -6.87 12.63 5.13
C ALA A 3 -5.98 11.52 5.73
N ARG A 4 -6.01 10.33 5.15
CA ARG A 4 -5.17 9.20 5.56
C ARG A 4 -4.65 8.39 4.37
N LEU A 5 -3.71 7.50 4.65
CA LEU A 5 -3.14 6.57 3.68
C LEU A 5 -4.24 5.93 2.81
N ARG A 6 -4.01 5.88 1.49
CA ARG A 6 -4.93 5.37 0.45
C ARG A 6 -6.11 6.27 0.11
N ASP A 7 -6.27 7.42 0.76
CA ASP A 7 -7.13 8.47 0.22
C ASP A 7 -6.48 9.08 -1.04
N PHE A 8 -7.28 9.81 -1.80
CA PHE A 8 -6.80 10.64 -2.90
C PHE A 8 -7.27 12.08 -2.71
N ILE A 9 -6.51 13.02 -3.26
CA ILE A 9 -6.93 14.43 -3.35
C ILE A 9 -6.80 14.90 -4.80
N GLU A 10 -7.62 15.85 -5.17
CA GLU A 10 -7.52 16.59 -6.42
C GLU A 10 -7.38 18.08 -6.10
N THR A 11 -6.49 18.76 -6.82
CA THR A 11 -6.23 20.19 -6.68
C THR A 11 -7.05 20.99 -7.67
N TRP A 12 -7.08 22.33 -7.52
CA TRP A 12 -7.72 23.24 -8.46
C TRP A 12 -7.11 23.20 -9.88
N ASP A 13 -5.90 22.67 -10.03
CA ASP A 13 -5.19 22.48 -11.31
C ASP A 13 -5.49 21.13 -11.98
N ASP A 14 -6.52 20.40 -11.55
CA ASP A 14 -6.89 19.04 -12.02
C ASP A 14 -5.76 18.00 -11.82
N TRP A 15 -4.89 18.21 -10.84
CA TRP A 15 -3.86 17.23 -10.45
C TRP A 15 -4.37 16.34 -9.35
N ILE A 16 -4.25 15.03 -9.55
CA ILE A 16 -4.75 14.01 -8.65
C ILE A 16 -3.58 13.33 -7.96
N PHE A 17 -3.58 13.36 -6.63
CA PHE A 17 -2.55 12.80 -5.78
C PHE A 17 -3.09 11.66 -4.91
N SER A 18 -2.26 10.64 -4.65
CA SER A 18 -2.52 9.62 -3.63
C SER A 18 -1.89 10.04 -2.32
N VAL A 19 -2.63 9.94 -1.21
CA VAL A 19 -2.13 10.22 0.14
C VAL A 19 -1.20 9.09 0.61
N VAL A 20 -0.02 9.44 1.13
CA VAL A 20 1.08 8.48 1.39
C VAL A 20 1.35 8.19 2.86
N ASP A 21 0.74 8.91 3.80
CA ASP A 21 0.81 8.61 5.23
C ASP A 21 -0.47 9.05 5.97
N TYR A 22 -0.42 9.07 7.30
CA TYR A 22 -1.54 9.40 8.19
C TYR A 22 -1.49 10.82 8.77
N HIS A 23 -0.48 11.61 8.41
CA HIS A 23 -0.14 12.88 9.06
C HIS A 23 -0.25 14.02 8.06
N ASN A 24 -0.92 15.10 8.47
CA ASN A 24 -1.25 16.19 7.56
C ASN A 24 -1.29 17.58 8.22
N GLU A 25 -0.54 17.74 9.31
CA GLU A 25 -0.50 18.95 10.12
C GLU A 25 0.00 20.18 9.33
N ASP A 26 0.90 19.99 8.36
CA ASP A 26 1.48 21.04 7.52
C ASP A 26 1.05 20.97 6.05
N GLY A 27 -0.03 20.23 5.77
CA GLY A 27 -0.56 19.93 4.44
C GLY A 27 -0.68 18.43 4.20
N VAL A 28 -1.28 18.03 3.09
CA VAL A 28 -1.50 16.61 2.78
C VAL A 28 -0.25 16.01 2.15
N HIS A 29 0.38 15.06 2.85
CA HIS A 29 1.50 14.28 2.30
C HIS A 29 1.00 13.33 1.22
N CYS A 30 1.55 13.46 0.02
CA CYS A 30 1.02 12.73 -1.12
C CYS A 30 2.06 12.46 -2.21
N LEU A 31 1.61 11.81 -3.29
CA LEU A 31 2.37 11.57 -4.50
C LEU A 31 1.46 11.86 -5.69
N LEU A 32 1.92 12.68 -6.65
CA LEU A 32 1.17 12.96 -7.87
C LEU A 32 0.99 11.68 -8.69
N ARG A 33 -0.26 11.37 -9.07
CA ARG A 33 -0.62 10.14 -9.79
C ARG A 33 -1.18 10.41 -11.16
N TYR A 34 -1.94 11.50 -11.34
CA TYR A 34 -2.54 11.84 -12.62
C TYR A 34 -2.56 13.34 -12.84
N ILE A 35 -2.36 13.73 -14.10
CA ILE A 35 -2.56 15.11 -14.57
C ILE A 35 -3.49 15.08 -15.78
N ALA A 36 -4.34 16.09 -15.93
CA ALA A 36 -5.08 16.29 -17.17
C ALA A 36 -4.10 16.49 -18.32
N SER A 37 -4.28 15.73 -19.41
CA SER A 37 -3.43 15.81 -20.60
C SER A 37 -4.20 15.31 -21.83
N PRO A 38 -4.18 16.04 -22.96
CA PRO A 38 -4.77 15.57 -24.21
C PRO A 38 -4.22 14.23 -24.70
N GLU A 39 -2.98 13.91 -24.35
CA GLU A 39 -2.29 12.65 -24.68
C GLU A 39 -2.53 11.55 -23.64
N GLY A 40 -3.36 11.82 -22.62
CA GLY A 40 -3.65 10.89 -21.54
C GLY A 40 -4.34 9.61 -22.02
N GLU A 41 -3.92 8.49 -21.42
CA GLU A 41 -4.45 7.15 -21.71
C GLU A 41 -5.70 6.80 -20.89
N ARG A 42 -6.01 7.60 -19.85
CA ARG A 42 -7.19 7.42 -18.99
C ARG A 42 -8.23 8.48 -19.32
N VAL A 43 -9.51 8.13 -19.24
CA VAL A 43 -10.61 9.07 -19.52
C VAL A 43 -11.57 9.07 -18.34
N ARG A 44 -11.95 10.27 -17.89
CA ARG A 44 -13.00 10.49 -16.88
C ARG A 44 -13.84 11.67 -17.31
N ASN A 45 -15.15 11.47 -17.45
CA ASN A 45 -16.10 12.51 -17.87
C ASN A 45 -15.67 13.26 -19.13
N GLY A 46 -15.11 12.55 -20.12
CA GLY A 46 -14.62 13.13 -21.37
C GLY A 46 -13.24 13.80 -21.29
N VAL A 47 -12.66 13.96 -20.10
CA VAL A 47 -11.31 14.53 -19.89
C VAL A 47 -10.27 13.42 -19.88
N ARG A 48 -9.17 13.62 -20.60
CA ARG A 48 -8.02 12.69 -20.64
C ARG A 48 -7.03 13.00 -19.54
N TYR A 49 -6.53 11.95 -18.89
CA TYR A 49 -5.54 12.00 -17.83
C TYR A 49 -4.34 11.11 -18.16
N LYS A 50 -3.14 11.64 -17.93
CA LYS A 50 -1.89 10.90 -18.01
C LYS A 50 -1.52 10.37 -16.63
N LYS A 51 -1.20 9.07 -16.52
CA LYS A 51 -0.67 8.50 -15.28
C LYS A 51 0.81 8.84 -15.13
N MET A 52 1.17 9.43 -14.00
CA MET A 52 2.53 9.87 -13.71
C MET A 52 3.34 8.74 -13.04
N GLY A 53 4.55 8.49 -13.57
CA GLY A 53 5.57 7.74 -12.86
C GLY A 53 6.10 8.53 -11.66
N PHE A 54 6.77 7.89 -10.68
CA PHE A 54 7.22 8.63 -9.49
C PHE A 54 8.32 9.66 -9.81
N ASP A 55 9.32 9.34 -10.62
CA ASP A 55 10.38 10.33 -10.93
C ASP A 55 9.81 11.49 -11.77
N GLU A 56 8.97 11.15 -12.74
CA GLU A 56 8.23 12.10 -13.58
C GLU A 56 7.33 13.01 -12.75
N ALA A 57 6.62 12.46 -11.75
CA ALA A 57 5.79 13.21 -10.82
C ALA A 57 6.63 14.24 -10.03
N TYR A 58 7.78 13.82 -9.49
CA TYR A 58 8.67 14.73 -8.76
C TYR A 58 9.28 15.80 -9.65
N GLU A 59 9.69 15.46 -10.87
CA GLU A 59 10.19 16.42 -11.84
C GLU A 59 9.12 17.46 -12.19
N PHE A 60 7.91 17.01 -12.49
CA PHE A 60 6.78 17.88 -12.80
C PHE A 60 6.47 18.86 -11.66
N ILE A 61 6.36 18.36 -10.42
CA ILE A 61 6.06 19.22 -9.27
C ILE A 61 7.19 20.20 -8.99
N ARG A 62 8.47 19.80 -9.09
CA ARG A 62 9.60 20.73 -8.95
C ARG A 62 9.56 21.88 -9.96
N GLN A 63 9.05 21.63 -11.16
CA GLN A 63 8.94 22.66 -12.20
C GLN A 63 7.73 23.57 -12.01
N ARG A 64 6.59 23.03 -11.55
CA ARG A 64 5.30 23.75 -11.50
C ARG A 64 4.94 24.33 -10.14
N ARG A 65 5.21 23.59 -9.06
CA ARG A 65 4.93 23.95 -7.67
C ARG A 65 6.09 23.47 -6.77
N PRO A 66 7.30 24.06 -6.91
CA PRO A 66 8.45 23.67 -6.10
C PRO A 66 8.19 23.83 -4.60
N ASP A 67 7.28 24.71 -4.20
CA ASP A 67 6.78 24.91 -2.84
C ASP A 67 6.15 23.66 -2.21
N TYR A 68 5.67 22.72 -3.03
CA TYR A 68 5.14 21.44 -2.53
C TYR A 68 6.22 20.46 -2.09
N ILE A 69 7.49 20.66 -2.44
CA ILE A 69 8.55 19.69 -2.14
C ILE A 69 9.18 19.99 -0.77
N LYS A 70 8.75 19.25 0.26
CA LYS A 70 9.30 19.29 1.63
C LYS A 70 9.91 17.93 2.02
N GLY A 71 10.74 17.38 1.14
CA GLY A 71 11.23 15.99 1.21
C GLY A 71 10.24 15.02 0.56
N VAL A 72 8.98 15.04 1.00
CA VAL A 72 7.82 14.45 0.28
C VAL A 72 7.02 15.56 -0.41
N MET A 73 6.04 15.21 -1.26
CA MET A 73 5.09 16.20 -1.78
C MET A 73 4.07 16.52 -0.70
N VAL A 74 3.91 17.81 -0.40
CA VAL A 74 2.98 18.33 0.59
C VAL A 74 2.08 19.34 -0.08
N VAL A 75 0.81 18.97 -0.30
CA VAL A 75 -0.19 19.86 -0.90
C VAL A 75 -0.88 20.65 0.23
N PRO A 76 -0.82 22.00 0.23
CA PRO A 76 -1.55 22.82 1.19
C PRO A 76 -3.06 22.53 1.16
N ASN A 77 -3.72 22.60 2.31
CA ASN A 77 -5.16 22.33 2.40
C ASN A 77 -6.00 23.25 1.48
N ASP A 78 -5.57 24.50 1.31
CA ASP A 78 -6.27 25.50 0.49
C ASP A 78 -6.22 25.19 -1.02
N ASP A 79 -5.20 24.43 -1.44
CA ASP A 79 -5.04 24.00 -2.83
C ASP A 79 -5.85 22.74 -3.15
N VAL A 80 -6.46 22.10 -2.14
CA VAL A 80 -7.27 20.90 -2.33
C VAL A 80 -8.68 21.28 -2.77
N TYR A 81 -9.02 20.95 -4.01
CA TYR A 81 -10.37 21.08 -4.56
C TYR A 81 -11.29 19.95 -4.06
N ARG A 82 -10.79 18.71 -4.04
CA ARG A 82 -11.60 17.54 -3.69
C ARG A 82 -10.80 16.50 -2.93
N HIS A 83 -11.44 15.89 -1.93
CA HIS A 83 -10.94 14.73 -1.19
C HIS A 83 -11.76 13.49 -1.56
N TYR A 84 -11.06 12.41 -1.88
CA TYR A 84 -11.62 11.12 -2.22
C TYR A 84 -11.34 10.12 -1.10
N GLU A 85 -12.40 9.73 -0.41
CA GLU A 85 -12.36 8.77 0.68
C GLU A 85 -12.75 7.37 0.16
N PRO A 86 -11.94 6.34 0.39
CA PRO A 86 -12.18 4.99 -0.15
C PRO A 86 -13.53 4.36 0.20
N ASP A 87 -14.07 4.61 1.40
CA ASP A 87 -15.38 4.09 1.83
C ASP A 87 -16.52 4.75 1.04
N LYS A 88 -16.44 6.06 0.83
CA LYS A 88 -17.38 6.79 -0.03
C LYS A 88 -17.27 6.36 -1.48
N GLY A 89 -16.05 6.13 -1.97
CA GLY A 89 -15.80 5.61 -3.30
C GLY A 89 -16.40 4.23 -3.53
N LEU A 90 -16.27 3.33 -2.54
CA LEU A 90 -16.86 2.00 -2.60
C LEU A 90 -18.38 2.07 -2.67
N ARG A 91 -19.01 2.86 -1.78
CA ARG A 91 -20.47 3.08 -1.80
C ARG A 91 -20.94 3.65 -3.13
N GLY A 92 -20.26 4.70 -3.63
CA GLY A 92 -20.58 5.31 -4.91
C GLY A 92 -20.53 4.32 -6.09
N ILE A 93 -19.59 3.38 -6.07
CA ILE A 93 -19.54 2.32 -7.09
C ILE A 93 -20.70 1.33 -6.93
N LEU A 94 -21.00 0.89 -5.71
CA LEU A 94 -22.05 -0.08 -5.43
C LEU A 94 -23.47 0.46 -5.69
N ASP A 95 -23.67 1.75 -5.43
CA ASP A 95 -24.96 2.45 -5.56
C ASP A 95 -25.18 3.04 -6.97
N SER A 96 -24.17 2.96 -7.85
CA SER A 96 -24.30 3.39 -9.25
C SER A 96 -25.30 2.53 -10.04
N ASP A 97 -25.82 3.05 -11.15
CA ASP A 97 -26.73 2.33 -12.04
C ASP A 97 -26.11 1.03 -12.59
N HIS A 98 -24.78 1.03 -12.78
CA HIS A 98 -24.00 -0.07 -13.36
C HIS A 98 -22.80 -0.40 -12.46
N PRO A 99 -23.04 -1.02 -11.30
CA PRO A 99 -22.00 -1.26 -10.31
C PRO A 99 -21.01 -2.32 -10.79
N ASP A 100 -19.72 -2.11 -10.52
CA ASP A 100 -18.66 -3.02 -10.95
C ASP A 100 -18.86 -4.42 -10.33
N ALA A 101 -19.05 -5.42 -11.19
CA ALA A 101 -19.33 -6.80 -10.79
C ALA A 101 -18.21 -7.40 -9.92
N ARG A 102 -16.95 -7.03 -10.16
CA ARG A 102 -15.80 -7.50 -9.36
C ARG A 102 -15.86 -6.92 -7.96
N VAL A 103 -16.21 -5.63 -7.84
CA VAL A 103 -16.36 -4.98 -6.54
C VAL A 103 -17.49 -5.63 -5.74
N LYS A 104 -18.63 -5.92 -6.37
CA LYS A 104 -19.72 -6.69 -5.75
C LYS A 104 -19.27 -8.09 -5.31
N LYS A 105 -18.52 -8.79 -6.16
CA LYS A 105 -17.97 -10.13 -5.86
C LYS A 105 -17.05 -10.10 -4.64
N MET A 106 -16.19 -9.08 -4.53
CA MET A 106 -15.33 -8.88 -3.36
C MET A 106 -16.13 -8.61 -2.09
N VAL A 107 -17.09 -7.68 -2.11
CA VAL A 107 -17.94 -7.38 -0.95
C VAL A 107 -18.67 -8.63 -0.47
N LYS A 108 -19.23 -9.42 -1.39
CA LYS A 108 -19.87 -10.70 -1.07
C LYS A 108 -18.89 -11.72 -0.49
N ALA A 109 -17.64 -11.73 -0.95
CA ALA A 109 -16.64 -12.65 -0.41
C ALA A 109 -16.19 -12.32 1.01
N LEU A 110 -16.24 -11.03 1.36
CA LEU A 110 -15.92 -10.50 2.68
C LEU A 110 -17.18 -10.33 3.56
N ASP A 111 -18.26 -11.06 3.25
CA ASP A 111 -19.49 -11.03 4.02
C ASP A 111 -19.20 -11.40 5.50
N GLY A 112 -19.50 -10.45 6.39
CA GLY A 112 -19.10 -10.50 7.80
C GLY A 112 -18.11 -9.42 8.23
N VAL A 113 -17.52 -8.67 7.30
CA VAL A 113 -16.83 -7.41 7.61
C VAL A 113 -17.83 -6.25 7.52
N PRO A 114 -17.86 -5.31 8.48
CA PRO A 114 -18.78 -4.18 8.42
C PRO A 114 -18.55 -3.33 7.16
N PRO A 115 -19.60 -2.91 6.44
CA PRO A 115 -19.45 -2.06 5.25
C PRO A 115 -18.76 -0.72 5.52
N ALA A 116 -18.81 -0.22 6.76
CA ALA A 116 -18.09 0.99 7.17
C ALA A 116 -16.57 0.80 7.26
N ASP A 117 -16.10 -0.45 7.37
CA ASP A 117 -14.68 -0.79 7.43
C ASP A 117 -14.13 -1.18 6.07
N MET A 118 -14.92 -1.12 4.99
CA MET A 118 -14.48 -1.42 3.64
C MET A 118 -14.30 -0.16 2.81
N GLY A 119 -13.40 -0.21 1.84
CA GLY A 119 -13.26 0.84 0.84
C GLY A 119 -12.60 0.35 -0.43
N ILE A 120 -12.47 1.26 -1.40
CA ILE A 120 -11.74 1.03 -2.64
C ILE A 120 -10.84 2.23 -2.94
N THR A 121 -9.62 1.98 -3.38
CA THR A 121 -8.64 3.02 -3.68
C THR A 121 -8.15 2.93 -5.13
N GLY A 122 -7.09 3.66 -5.45
CA GLY A 122 -6.44 3.62 -6.75
C GLY A 122 -7.29 4.26 -7.84
N SER A 123 -7.13 3.76 -9.07
CA SER A 123 -7.77 4.35 -10.24
C SER A 123 -9.29 4.31 -10.17
N LYS A 124 -9.88 3.27 -9.56
CA LYS A 124 -11.34 3.15 -9.42
C LYS A 124 -11.93 4.24 -8.52
N LEU A 125 -11.29 4.57 -7.40
CA LEU A 125 -11.72 5.62 -6.48
C LEU A 125 -11.87 6.98 -7.17
N VAL A 126 -10.92 7.31 -8.04
CA VAL A 126 -10.90 8.60 -8.74
C VAL A 126 -11.60 8.56 -10.10
N GLY A 127 -12.27 7.47 -10.46
CA GLY A 127 -13.00 7.32 -11.73
C GLY A 127 -12.11 7.19 -12.97
N LEU A 128 -10.86 6.75 -12.81
CA LEU A 128 -9.88 6.51 -13.88
C LEU A 128 -9.57 5.02 -14.09
N GLY A 129 -10.35 4.13 -13.46
CA GLY A 129 -10.26 2.69 -13.63
C GLY A 129 -10.83 2.24 -14.97
N GLY A 130 -10.06 1.47 -15.73
CA GLY A 130 -10.54 0.76 -16.93
C GLY A 130 -10.87 -0.71 -16.64
N GLU A 131 -11.36 -1.44 -17.64
CA GLU A 131 -11.73 -2.86 -17.51
C GLU A 131 -10.58 -3.72 -17.00
N THR A 132 -9.37 -3.52 -17.54
CA THR A 132 -8.15 -4.27 -17.18
C THR A 132 -7.42 -3.70 -15.96
N SER A 133 -7.98 -2.70 -15.28
CA SER A 133 -7.31 -2.09 -14.13
C SER A 133 -7.46 -2.95 -12.89
N ASP A 134 -6.34 -3.16 -12.21
CA ASP A 134 -6.27 -3.80 -10.89
C ASP A 134 -7.35 -3.25 -9.95
N VAL A 135 -7.85 -4.10 -9.06
CA VAL A 135 -8.78 -3.70 -8.00
C VAL A 135 -8.01 -3.56 -6.70
N ASP A 136 -7.88 -2.32 -6.21
CA ASP A 136 -7.26 -2.04 -4.92
C ASP A 136 -8.36 -1.90 -3.85
N PHE A 137 -8.72 -3.02 -3.22
CA PHE A 137 -9.73 -3.05 -2.16
C PHE A 137 -9.06 -2.79 -0.82
N ILE A 138 -9.69 -2.03 0.07
CA ILE A 138 -9.13 -1.72 1.37
C ILE A 138 -10.03 -2.18 2.51
N VAL A 139 -9.43 -2.48 3.65
CA VAL A 139 -10.14 -2.75 4.90
C VAL A 139 -9.49 -1.97 6.05
N TYR A 140 -10.34 -1.30 6.82
CA TYR A 140 -9.94 -0.47 7.94
C TYR A 140 -9.79 -1.27 9.24
N GLY A 141 -8.70 -1.00 9.93
CA GLY A 141 -8.40 -1.44 11.29
C GLY A 141 -8.62 -2.92 11.55
N ASN A 142 -9.16 -3.26 12.72
CA ASN A 142 -9.20 -4.66 13.20
C ASN A 142 -10.02 -5.60 12.30
N SER A 143 -10.94 -5.06 11.49
CA SER A 143 -11.69 -5.82 10.49
C SER A 143 -10.79 -6.44 9.41
N TRP A 144 -9.57 -5.94 9.24
CA TRP A 144 -8.56 -6.46 8.34
C TRP A 144 -8.27 -7.96 8.52
N PHE A 145 -8.06 -8.40 9.76
CA PHE A 145 -7.70 -9.78 10.04
C PHE A 145 -8.82 -10.73 9.62
N ARG A 146 -10.07 -10.37 9.98
CA ARG A 146 -11.26 -11.10 9.56
C ARG A 146 -11.46 -11.07 8.04
N ALA A 147 -11.23 -9.93 7.40
CA ALA A 147 -11.33 -9.82 5.94
C ALA A 147 -10.36 -10.75 5.23
N ARG A 148 -9.10 -10.81 5.70
CA ARG A 148 -8.10 -11.72 5.15
C ARG A 148 -8.52 -13.18 5.29
N ASP A 149 -9.04 -13.57 6.45
CA ASP A 149 -9.53 -14.93 6.68
C ASP A 149 -10.73 -15.27 5.80
N LEU A 150 -11.68 -14.34 5.64
CA LEU A 150 -12.85 -14.51 4.76
C LEU A 150 -12.43 -14.60 3.28
N LEU A 151 -11.45 -13.82 2.85
CA LEU A 151 -10.89 -13.92 1.50
C LEU A 151 -10.26 -15.30 1.27
N GLN A 152 -9.43 -15.77 2.20
CA GLN A 152 -8.83 -17.11 2.10
C GLN A 152 -9.88 -18.22 2.09
N LYS A 153 -10.93 -18.09 2.92
CA LYS A 153 -12.08 -18.99 2.90
C LYS A 153 -12.81 -18.97 1.56
N ALA A 154 -13.05 -17.80 0.98
CA ALA A 154 -13.69 -17.66 -0.32
C ALA A 154 -12.86 -18.29 -1.45
N ILE A 155 -11.54 -18.21 -1.36
CA ILE A 155 -10.62 -18.87 -2.28
C ILE A 155 -10.69 -20.39 -2.13
N ALA A 156 -10.64 -20.90 -0.89
CA ALA A 156 -10.72 -22.33 -0.61
C ALA A 156 -12.05 -22.96 -1.06
N GLU A 157 -13.14 -22.19 -1.00
CA GLU A 157 -14.48 -22.60 -1.45
C GLU A 157 -14.71 -22.40 -2.95
N GLY A 158 -13.72 -21.91 -3.71
CA GLY A 158 -13.84 -21.68 -5.15
C GLY A 158 -14.77 -20.52 -5.55
N ARG A 159 -15.12 -19.63 -4.61
CA ARG A 159 -15.93 -18.42 -4.89
C ARG A 159 -15.12 -17.29 -5.52
N ILE A 160 -13.83 -17.26 -5.23
CA ILE A 160 -12.83 -16.33 -5.77
C ILE A 160 -11.61 -17.13 -6.21
N ASP A 161 -10.98 -16.73 -7.30
CA ASP A 161 -9.75 -17.35 -7.74
C ASP A 161 -8.58 -16.85 -6.88
N GLY A 162 -7.83 -17.78 -6.29
CA GLY A 162 -6.65 -17.45 -5.49
C GLY A 162 -5.45 -17.04 -6.34
N VAL A 163 -4.35 -16.69 -5.66
CA VAL A 163 -3.07 -16.39 -6.33
C VAL A 163 -2.48 -17.57 -7.10
N CYS A 164 -2.96 -18.80 -6.87
CA CYS A 164 -2.63 -19.98 -7.68
C CYS A 164 -3.17 -19.89 -9.11
N GLY A 165 -4.16 -19.03 -9.38
CA GLY A 165 -4.64 -18.74 -10.74
C GLY A 165 -3.74 -17.77 -11.50
N ILE A 166 -2.71 -17.20 -10.86
CA ILE A 166 -1.70 -16.37 -11.53
C ILE A 166 -0.66 -17.30 -12.15
N ASP A 167 -0.50 -17.23 -13.46
CA ASP A 167 0.49 -17.99 -14.20
C ASP A 167 1.93 -17.48 -13.95
N GLU A 168 2.92 -18.26 -14.39
CA GLU A 168 4.33 -17.89 -14.23
C GLU A 168 4.67 -16.53 -14.89
N PRO A 169 4.19 -16.20 -16.11
CA PRO A 169 4.33 -14.85 -16.67
C PRO A 169 3.76 -13.74 -15.78
N GLY A 170 2.59 -13.94 -15.19
CA GLY A 170 1.97 -13.02 -14.24
C GLY A 170 2.83 -12.81 -13.00
N TRP A 171 3.35 -13.88 -12.41
CA TRP A 171 4.28 -13.79 -11.27
C TRP A 171 5.59 -13.09 -11.62
N LYS A 172 6.18 -13.38 -12.79
CA LYS A 172 7.37 -12.68 -13.28
C LYS A 172 7.13 -11.19 -13.47
N LYS A 173 5.94 -10.80 -13.96
CA LYS A 173 5.54 -9.38 -14.08
C LYS A 173 5.41 -8.71 -12.72
N ILE A 174 4.81 -9.38 -11.74
CA ILE A 174 4.70 -8.89 -10.36
C ILE A 174 6.10 -8.71 -9.75
N TYR A 175 6.97 -9.71 -9.88
CA TYR A 175 8.35 -9.68 -9.42
C TYR A 175 9.14 -8.51 -10.04
N ALA A 176 9.09 -8.38 -11.37
CA ALA A 176 9.78 -7.30 -12.10
C ALA A 176 9.28 -5.90 -11.72
N LYS A 177 7.99 -5.75 -11.37
CA LYS A 177 7.42 -4.49 -10.88
C LYS A 177 7.92 -4.14 -9.48
N ARG A 178 8.18 -5.13 -8.63
CA ARG A 178 8.63 -4.95 -7.23
C ARG A 178 10.13 -4.76 -7.11
N LYS A 179 10.92 -5.30 -8.06
CA LYS A 179 12.39 -5.28 -8.06
C LYS A 179 12.99 -5.62 -6.68
N PRO A 180 12.58 -6.74 -6.04
CA PRO A 180 13.08 -7.10 -4.72
C PRO A 180 14.56 -7.54 -4.79
N GLU A 181 15.25 -7.48 -3.65
CA GLU A 181 16.57 -8.11 -3.48
C GLU A 181 16.48 -9.64 -3.31
N LEU A 182 15.31 -10.15 -2.95
CA LEU A 182 15.08 -11.59 -2.80
C LEU A 182 15.06 -12.28 -4.16
N SER A 183 15.47 -13.54 -4.20
CA SER A 183 15.30 -14.38 -5.38
C SER A 183 13.80 -14.53 -5.74
N PHE A 184 13.53 -14.91 -6.99
CA PHE A 184 12.15 -15.15 -7.43
C PHE A 184 11.43 -16.18 -6.55
N ASP A 185 12.11 -17.27 -6.15
CA ASP A 185 11.52 -18.33 -5.35
C ASP A 185 11.22 -17.86 -3.92
N GLU A 186 12.15 -17.15 -3.28
CA GLU A 186 11.90 -16.54 -1.96
C GLU A 186 10.74 -15.55 -2.03
N PHE A 187 10.74 -14.67 -3.04
CA PHE A 187 9.66 -13.71 -3.25
C PHE A 187 8.31 -14.40 -3.46
N TYR A 188 8.27 -15.45 -4.28
CA TYR A 188 7.06 -16.18 -4.62
C TYR A 188 6.45 -16.86 -3.38
N VAL A 189 7.27 -17.56 -2.58
CA VAL A 189 6.82 -18.19 -1.33
C VAL A 189 6.26 -17.14 -0.36
N HIS A 190 6.94 -16.01 -0.22
CA HIS A 190 6.49 -14.91 0.61
C HIS A 190 5.15 -14.32 0.13
N GLU A 191 5.03 -13.92 -1.14
CA GLU A 191 3.82 -13.31 -1.67
C GLU A 191 2.61 -14.25 -1.57
N ARG A 192 2.80 -15.56 -1.80
CA ARG A 192 1.70 -16.54 -1.68
C ARG A 192 1.17 -16.67 -0.26
N ARG A 193 2.03 -16.52 0.75
CA ARG A 193 1.62 -16.61 2.16
C ARG A 193 0.83 -15.40 2.64
N LYS A 194 1.06 -14.22 2.05
CA LYS A 194 0.47 -12.96 2.55
C LYS A 194 -1.06 -12.98 2.59
N GLY A 195 -1.69 -13.78 1.72
CA GLY A 195 -3.14 -14.03 1.76
C GLY A 195 -4.00 -12.80 1.49
N ASN A 196 -3.41 -11.74 0.92
CA ASN A 196 -4.05 -10.45 0.68
C ASN A 196 -4.17 -10.13 -0.82
N ARG A 197 -4.16 -11.15 -1.67
CA ARG A 197 -4.31 -11.01 -3.12
C ARG A 197 -5.18 -12.12 -3.67
N CYS A 198 -5.95 -11.81 -4.70
CA CYS A 198 -6.75 -12.76 -5.45
C CYS A 198 -6.90 -12.30 -6.91
N LEU A 199 -7.63 -13.10 -7.69
CA LEU A 199 -8.11 -12.75 -9.01
C LEU A 199 -9.63 -12.62 -8.98
N LEU A 200 -10.14 -11.48 -9.46
CA LEU A 200 -11.56 -11.26 -9.69
C LEU A 200 -11.78 -11.18 -11.19
N ASP A 201 -12.33 -12.27 -11.73
CA ASP A 201 -12.63 -12.43 -13.15
C ASP A 201 -11.37 -12.19 -14.01
N GLY A 202 -10.27 -12.83 -13.60
CA GLY A 202 -8.95 -12.73 -14.25
C GLY A 202 -8.16 -11.46 -13.93
N VAL A 203 -8.69 -10.52 -13.15
CA VAL A 203 -8.00 -9.27 -12.80
C VAL A 203 -7.39 -9.31 -11.41
N LEU A 204 -6.14 -8.88 -11.32
CA LEU A 204 -5.39 -8.78 -10.08
C LEU A 204 -6.10 -7.88 -9.09
N THR A 205 -6.34 -8.40 -7.90
CA THR A 205 -6.99 -7.67 -6.82
C THR A 205 -6.14 -7.77 -5.56
N ASP A 206 -5.72 -6.61 -5.05
CA ASP A 206 -5.01 -6.50 -3.77
C ASP A 206 -6.02 -6.10 -2.68
N LEU A 207 -5.96 -6.80 -1.54
CA LEU A 207 -6.61 -6.41 -0.29
C LEU A 207 -5.56 -5.64 0.52
N LEU A 208 -5.85 -4.38 0.86
CA LEU A 208 -4.92 -3.46 1.49
C LEU A 208 -5.40 -3.08 2.88
N PHE A 209 -4.48 -3.10 3.83
CA PHE A 209 -4.73 -2.65 5.19
C PHE A 209 -4.63 -1.12 5.27
N VAL A 210 -5.54 -0.49 6.01
CA VAL A 210 -5.44 0.91 6.41
C VAL A 210 -5.88 1.03 7.87
N ARG A 211 -5.15 1.80 8.69
CA ARG A 211 -5.55 2.04 10.08
C ARG A 211 -6.91 2.73 10.20
N SER A 212 -7.69 2.32 11.20
CA SER A 212 -8.81 3.10 11.70
C SER A 212 -8.31 4.35 12.44
N TRP A 213 -9.16 5.35 12.61
CA TRP A 213 -8.76 6.64 13.19
C TRP A 213 -8.19 6.53 14.61
N ASP A 214 -8.67 5.57 15.39
CA ASP A 214 -8.22 5.25 16.75
C ASP A 214 -6.88 4.49 16.81
N GLN A 215 -6.43 3.91 15.68
CA GLN A 215 -5.13 3.22 15.57
C GLN A 215 -4.03 4.13 15.02
N ILE A 216 -4.36 5.34 14.58
CA ILE A 216 -3.39 6.32 14.10
C ILE A 216 -2.76 6.98 15.33
N GLY A 217 -1.57 6.50 15.69
CA GLY A 217 -0.72 7.09 16.70
C GLY A 217 0.14 8.23 16.16
N PRO A 218 1.12 8.70 16.94
CA PRO A 218 2.08 9.72 16.49
C PRO A 218 2.92 9.22 15.31
N LYS A 219 3.40 10.16 14.50
CA LYS A 219 4.29 9.89 13.37
C LYS A 219 5.55 9.20 13.84
N VAL A 220 5.96 8.15 13.12
CA VAL A 220 7.25 7.52 13.37
C VAL A 220 8.35 8.52 13.03
N PRO A 221 9.20 8.93 13.99
CA PRO A 221 10.23 9.91 13.73
C PRO A 221 11.31 9.33 12.83
N VAL A 222 11.82 10.15 11.90
CA VAL A 222 13.03 9.83 11.13
C VAL A 222 14.22 10.00 12.07
N GLY A 223 15.01 8.94 12.24
CA GLY A 223 16.13 8.93 13.15
C GLY A 223 17.44 9.41 12.50
N ARG A 224 18.48 9.54 13.33
CA ARG A 224 19.85 9.75 12.85
C ARG A 224 20.34 8.47 12.17
N ASP A 225 20.81 8.60 10.93
CA ASP A 225 21.38 7.49 10.16
C ASP A 225 22.69 6.99 10.77
N LEU A 226 22.75 5.70 11.09
CA LEU A 226 23.92 4.98 11.62
C LEU A 226 24.50 3.97 10.61
N GLY A 227 24.04 4.02 9.36
CA GLY A 227 24.45 3.20 8.23
C GLY A 227 23.68 1.89 8.09
N MET A 228 24.01 1.16 7.03
CA MET A 228 23.38 -0.13 6.70
C MET A 228 23.76 -1.22 7.70
N ARG A 229 22.79 -2.03 8.13
CA ARG A 229 22.99 -3.18 9.00
C ARG A 229 22.12 -4.36 8.55
N THR A 230 22.63 -5.56 8.76
CA THR A 230 21.88 -6.82 8.65
C THR A 230 21.71 -7.38 10.04
N ILE A 231 20.49 -7.81 10.38
CA ILE A 231 20.18 -8.47 11.65
C ILE A 231 19.42 -9.76 11.40
N THR A 232 19.51 -10.64 12.39
CA THR A 232 18.61 -11.78 12.56
C THR A 232 17.89 -11.62 13.89
N ALA A 233 16.56 -11.64 13.88
CA ALA A 233 15.77 -11.43 15.09
C ALA A 233 14.42 -12.15 15.00
N LYS A 234 13.87 -12.50 16.16
CA LYS A 234 12.52 -13.06 16.26
C LYS A 234 11.50 -11.92 16.27
N VAL A 235 10.46 -12.02 15.44
CA VAL A 235 9.34 -11.08 15.43
C VAL A 235 8.45 -11.37 16.64
N THR A 236 8.24 -10.37 17.49
CA THR A 236 7.36 -10.46 18.66
C THR A 236 5.99 -9.87 18.38
N GLY A 237 5.88 -8.90 17.46
CA GLY A 237 4.64 -8.23 17.10
C GLY A 237 4.57 -7.89 15.62
N ALA A 238 3.39 -8.06 15.02
CA ALA A 238 3.15 -7.88 13.58
C ALA A 238 1.77 -7.26 13.28
N GLU A 239 1.21 -6.50 14.23
CA GLU A 239 -0.13 -5.89 14.10
C GLU A 239 -0.24 -5.01 12.85
N PHE A 240 0.77 -4.16 12.61
CA PHE A 240 0.84 -3.27 11.45
C PHE A 240 1.75 -3.82 10.34
N ALA A 241 1.93 -5.14 10.24
CA ALA A 241 2.80 -5.73 9.21
C ALA A 241 2.33 -5.47 7.77
N PHE A 242 1.03 -5.22 7.56
CA PHE A 242 0.46 -4.94 6.23
C PHE A 242 0.29 -3.45 5.93
N ASP A 243 0.75 -2.59 6.83
CA ASP A 243 0.59 -1.14 6.75
C ASP A 243 1.70 -0.46 5.94
N SER A 244 1.66 0.87 5.85
CA SER A 244 2.75 1.71 5.38
C SER A 244 3.09 2.80 6.40
N PRO A 245 4.27 2.73 7.06
CA PRO A 245 5.23 1.63 7.00
C PRO A 245 4.67 0.34 7.63
N ALA A 246 5.09 -0.81 7.11
CA ALA A 246 4.91 -2.08 7.79
C ALA A 246 5.79 -2.12 9.04
N ILE A 247 5.23 -2.54 10.18
CA ILE A 247 5.93 -2.56 11.46
C ILE A 247 6.05 -3.99 11.97
N TYR A 248 7.29 -4.41 12.24
CA TYR A 248 7.63 -5.64 12.94
C TYR A 248 8.35 -5.30 14.23
N GLU A 249 7.76 -5.64 15.37
CA GLU A 249 8.46 -5.59 16.66
C GLU A 249 9.36 -6.82 16.75
N VAL A 250 10.59 -6.64 17.24
CA VAL A 250 11.60 -7.70 17.23
C VAL A 250 12.31 -7.86 18.56
N GLU A 251 12.69 -9.09 18.87
CA GLU A 251 13.57 -9.43 19.98
C GLU A 251 15.03 -9.27 19.52
N HIS A 252 15.61 -8.09 19.74
CA HIS A 252 17.00 -7.78 19.40
C HIS A 252 17.63 -6.83 20.45
N PRO A 253 18.92 -7.00 20.83
CA PRO A 253 19.54 -6.22 21.91
C PRO A 253 19.53 -4.70 21.71
N GLU A 254 19.62 -4.26 20.45
CA GLU A 254 19.72 -2.83 20.11
C GLU A 254 18.52 -2.28 19.35
N ILE A 255 17.74 -3.13 18.69
CA ILE A 255 16.77 -2.71 17.68
C ILE A 255 15.39 -3.05 18.17
N ARG A 256 14.54 -2.04 18.28
CA ARG A 256 13.16 -2.21 18.78
C ARG A 256 12.23 -2.72 17.69
N ARG A 257 12.38 -2.19 16.47
CA ARG A 257 11.47 -2.47 15.35
C ARG A 257 12.21 -2.53 14.02
N VAL A 258 11.67 -3.34 13.13
CA VAL A 258 11.96 -3.30 11.69
C VAL A 258 10.79 -2.61 11.00
N LEU A 259 11.07 -1.54 10.26
CA LEU A 259 10.08 -0.72 9.55
C LEU A 259 10.26 -0.90 8.05
N SER A 260 9.18 -1.10 7.30
CA SER A 260 9.24 -1.17 5.84
C SER A 260 8.32 -0.17 5.16
N PHE A 261 8.90 0.79 4.44
CA PHE A 261 8.19 1.75 3.60
C PHE A 261 7.89 1.22 2.20
N THR A 262 8.33 0.00 1.87
CA THR A 262 8.02 -0.65 0.59
C THR A 262 6.94 -1.71 0.75
N HIS A 263 5.96 -1.70 -0.15
CA HIS A 263 4.93 -2.73 -0.23
C HIS A 263 5.50 -4.14 -0.49
N THR A 264 6.72 -4.25 -1.02
CA THR A 264 7.39 -5.54 -1.26
C THR A 264 7.51 -6.36 0.03
N TYR A 265 7.82 -5.72 1.16
CA TYR A 265 8.02 -6.39 2.45
C TYR A 265 6.89 -6.12 3.45
N ALA A 266 5.73 -5.63 2.99
CA ALA A 266 4.51 -5.63 3.80
C ALA A 266 3.96 -7.06 3.89
N GLY A 267 3.60 -7.50 5.10
CA GLY A 267 3.10 -8.85 5.39
C GLY A 267 4.18 -9.94 5.34
N GLN A 268 5.46 -9.57 5.36
CA GLN A 268 6.59 -10.47 5.11
C GLN A 268 6.76 -11.55 6.19
N ALA A 269 6.51 -11.19 7.45
CA ALA A 269 6.67 -12.06 8.61
C ALA A 269 5.47 -11.97 9.57
N GLN A 270 5.30 -13.00 10.39
CA GLN A 270 4.31 -13.11 11.45
C GLN A 270 5.00 -13.12 12.81
N ALA A 271 4.25 -12.79 13.87
CA ALA A 271 4.73 -12.94 15.23
C ALA A 271 5.12 -14.41 15.50
N GLY A 272 6.26 -14.60 16.16
CA GLY A 272 6.86 -15.91 16.43
C GLY A 272 7.94 -16.32 15.42
N GLU A 273 8.01 -15.70 14.25
CA GLU A 273 8.98 -16.07 13.20
C GLU A 273 10.33 -15.38 13.37
N THR A 274 11.39 -16.06 12.96
CA THR A 274 12.72 -15.46 12.81
C THR A 274 12.85 -14.84 11.43
N ILE A 275 13.30 -13.59 11.37
CA ILE A 275 13.60 -12.87 10.14
C ILE A 275 15.09 -12.57 10.03
N GLU A 276 15.58 -12.53 8.79
CA GLU A 276 16.77 -11.78 8.43
C GLU A 276 16.31 -10.48 7.75
N ALA A 277 16.81 -9.35 8.22
CA ALA A 277 16.49 -8.06 7.64
C ALA A 277 17.76 -7.24 7.42
N ARG A 278 17.85 -6.56 6.28
CA ARG A 278 18.89 -5.57 6.01
C ARG A 278 18.25 -4.24 5.65
N GLY A 279 18.70 -3.19 6.32
CA GLY A 279 18.17 -1.84 6.15
C GLY A 279 19.11 -0.80 6.75
N ARG A 280 18.67 0.45 6.75
CA ARG A 280 19.35 1.55 7.42
C ARG A 280 19.03 1.53 8.91
N LEU A 281 20.06 1.52 9.75
CA LEU A 281 19.88 1.65 11.18
C LEU A 281 19.66 3.14 11.50
N GLU A 282 18.52 3.46 12.11
CA GLU A 282 18.18 4.81 12.52
C GLU A 282 18.05 4.90 14.03
N GLU A 283 18.61 5.94 14.64
CA GLU A 283 18.51 6.20 16.08
C GLU A 283 17.54 7.35 16.36
N THR A 284 16.54 7.07 17.20
CA THR A 284 15.53 8.03 17.66
C THR A 284 15.59 8.14 19.19
N PRO A 285 14.95 9.16 19.80
CA PRO A 285 14.82 9.22 21.26
C PRO A 285 14.14 7.99 21.88
N GLU A 286 13.35 7.25 21.10
CA GLU A 286 12.63 6.04 21.53
C GLU A 286 13.45 4.75 21.36
N GLY A 287 14.67 4.85 20.82
CA GLY A 287 15.56 3.73 20.53
C GLY A 287 15.90 3.61 19.05
N LYS A 288 16.58 2.51 18.68
CA LYS A 288 17.01 2.26 17.31
C LYS A 288 16.00 1.41 16.55
N ASN A 289 15.79 1.74 15.28
CA ASN A 289 14.95 1.00 14.34
C ASN A 289 15.75 0.64 13.09
N LEU A 290 15.43 -0.48 12.47
CA LEU A 290 15.95 -0.83 11.15
C LEU A 290 14.93 -0.45 10.08
N VAL A 291 15.29 0.44 9.17
CA VAL A 291 14.39 0.99 8.15
C VAL A 291 14.72 0.40 6.77
N ILE A 292 13.70 -0.15 6.12
CA ILE A 292 13.72 -0.72 4.77
C ILE A 292 12.76 0.10 3.89
N GLY A 293 13.10 0.25 2.61
CA GLY A 293 12.44 1.20 1.72
C GLY A 293 12.98 2.62 1.87
N THR A 294 14.27 2.81 2.16
CA THR A 294 14.85 4.17 2.32
C THR A 294 14.96 4.95 1.01
N SER A 295 14.69 4.28 -0.10
CA SER A 295 14.50 4.88 -1.43
C SER A 295 13.38 4.16 -2.18
N ARG A 296 12.98 4.72 -3.33
CA ARG A 296 11.94 4.13 -4.19
C ARG A 296 12.27 2.72 -4.65
N GLU A 297 13.52 2.47 -5.01
CA GLU A 297 14.06 1.17 -5.40
C GLU A 297 15.19 0.81 -4.43
N PRO A 298 14.83 0.31 -3.23
CA PRO A 298 15.77 0.14 -2.13
C PRO A 298 16.75 -1.00 -2.42
N LYS A 299 17.85 -0.68 -3.09
CA LYS A 299 18.91 -1.63 -3.40
C LYS A 299 19.67 -2.03 -2.15
N GLY A 300 19.87 -3.33 -1.98
CA GLY A 300 20.55 -3.91 -0.82
C GLY A 300 19.75 -3.81 0.48
N GLU A 301 18.42 -3.67 0.41
CA GLU A 301 17.52 -3.70 1.57
C GLU A 301 16.50 -4.82 1.43
N TRP A 302 16.28 -5.62 2.48
CA TRP A 302 15.33 -6.72 2.45
C TRP A 302 14.77 -7.08 3.82
N ILE A 303 13.66 -7.82 3.79
CA ILE A 303 13.17 -8.62 4.90
C ILE A 303 12.84 -10.00 4.33
N LYS A 304 13.34 -11.07 4.95
CA LYS A 304 12.91 -12.45 4.66
C LYS A 304 12.68 -13.21 5.95
N SER A 305 11.71 -14.11 5.95
CA SER A 305 11.44 -14.98 7.11
C SER A 305 12.24 -16.25 6.93
N LEU A 306 13.24 -16.44 7.78
CA LEU A 306 14.03 -17.67 7.81
C LEU A 306 13.15 -18.85 8.21
N THR A 307 12.23 -18.64 9.13
CA THR A 307 11.23 -19.65 9.53
C THR A 307 10.39 -20.14 8.36
N LEU A 308 9.85 -19.23 7.54
CA LEU A 308 9.06 -19.61 6.37
C LEU A 308 9.89 -20.36 5.33
N LEU A 309 11.15 -19.95 5.16
CA LEU A 309 12.07 -20.54 4.19
C LEU A 309 12.72 -21.84 4.69
N GLY A 310 12.50 -22.23 5.95
CA GLY A 310 13.13 -23.41 6.56
C GLY A 310 14.63 -23.25 6.79
N GLN A 311 15.09 -22.01 7.05
CA GLN A 311 16.48 -21.61 7.25
C GLN A 311 16.76 -21.27 8.72
#